data_AF-A0AAV8X0P8-F1
#
_entry.id   AF-A0AAV8X0P8-F1
#
_cell.length_a   1.000
_cell.length_b   1.000
_cell.length_c   1.000
_cell.angle_alpha   90.00
_cell.angle_beta   90.00
_cell.angle_gamma   90.00
#
_symmetry.space_group_name_H-M   'P 1'
#
loop_
_entity.id
_entity.type
_entity.pdbx_description
1 polymer ?
#
loop_
_entity_poly.entity_id
_entity_poly.type
_entity_poly.pdbx_seq_one_letter_code
_entity_poly.pdbx_strand_id
1 'polypeptide(L)'
;MHRKTQHNTHREEAYDSLATVNVVIAAYVTTQVHLKLYSYLELLGGRVLYYDTDSYDVPMGEFLGEITDELESYGPGSYITEFVSGGPKKYAYRVFSTRDKEERVVCKVKGISLNYAASQLVNFEIIKSMILEPMSAGPVSITSRNILRTK
;
A
#
# COMPACT_ATOMS: atom_id res chain seq x y z
N MET A 1 -0.08 18.60 47.42
CA MET A 1 -0.42 19.43 46.24
C MET A 1 0.85 20.06 45.70
N HIS A 2 1.56 19.37 44.79
CA HIS A 2 2.74 19.88 44.10
C HIS A 2 2.60 19.50 42.61
N ARG A 3 2.14 20.45 41.79
CA ARG A 3 2.12 20.32 40.33
C ARG A 3 3.56 20.38 39.84
N LYS A 4 4.07 19.26 39.30
CA LYS A 4 5.24 19.31 38.42
C LYS A 4 4.74 19.60 37.01
N THR A 5 4.88 20.86 36.61
CA THR A 5 4.72 21.30 35.22
C THR A 5 5.86 20.67 34.41
N GLN A 6 5.56 19.62 33.63
CA GLN A 6 6.49 19.13 32.63
C GLN A 6 6.48 20.10 31.45
N HIS A 7 7.57 20.86 31.33
CA HIS A 7 7.88 21.64 30.13
C HIS A 7 8.10 20.64 28.99
N ASN A 8 7.18 20.60 28.03
CA ASN A 8 7.31 19.78 26.83
C ASN A 8 8.30 20.49 25.88
N THR A 9 9.58 20.20 26.02
CA THR A 9 10.61 20.68 25.09
C THR A 9 10.40 19.94 23.77
N HIS A 10 9.81 20.61 22.78
CA HIS A 10 9.83 20.17 21.39
C HIS A 10 11.30 20.03 20.97
N ARG A 11 11.78 18.79 20.87
CA ARG A 11 13.04 18.51 20.16
C ARG A 11 12.75 18.75 18.69
N GLU A 12 13.20 19.88 18.16
CA GLU A 12 13.36 20.02 16.72
C GLU A 12 14.44 19.02 16.30
N GLU A 13 14.02 17.93 15.66
CA GLU A 13 14.92 17.03 14.95
C GLU A 13 15.40 17.76 13.70
N ALA A 14 16.36 18.68 13.87
CA ALA A 14 17.08 19.28 12.77
C ALA A 14 17.94 18.19 12.12
N TYR A 15 17.46 17.64 11.01
CA TYR A 15 18.25 16.79 10.13
C TYR A 15 19.31 17.67 9.46
N ASP A 16 20.59 17.43 9.76
CA ASP A 16 21.68 18.00 8.97
C ASP A 16 21.55 17.46 7.54
N SER A 17 21.26 18.34 6.59
CA SER A 17 21.20 17.98 5.18
C SER A 17 22.57 17.47 4.74
N LEU A 18 22.65 16.20 4.35
CA LEU A 18 23.87 15.61 3.83
C LEU A 18 24.34 16.44 2.62
N ALA A 19 25.64 16.74 2.52
CA ALA A 19 26.19 17.58 1.44
C ALA A 19 25.92 17.05 0.02
N THR A 20 25.53 15.78 -0.09
CA THR A 20 25.18 15.08 -1.33
C THR A 20 23.67 15.08 -1.64
N VAL A 21 22.81 15.60 -0.76
CA VAL A 21 21.36 15.64 -0.95
C VAL A 21 20.97 16.93 -1.65
N ASN A 22 20.46 16.80 -2.87
CA ASN A 22 19.86 17.91 -3.60
C ASN A 22 18.35 17.76 -3.62
N VAL A 23 17.67 18.53 -2.75
CA VAL A 23 16.21 18.51 -2.61
C VAL A 23 15.51 18.93 -3.91
N VAL A 24 16.12 19.83 -4.70
CA VAL A 24 15.55 20.27 -5.99
C VAL A 24 15.57 19.12 -7.01
N ILE A 25 16.67 18.37 -7.08
CA ILE A 25 16.75 17.18 -7.94
C ILE A 25 15.75 16.13 -7.49
N ALA A 26 15.63 15.87 -6.19
CA ALA A 26 14.66 14.93 -5.65
C ALA A 26 13.22 15.33 -6.01
N ALA A 27 12.85 16.60 -5.79
CA ALA A 27 11.53 17.12 -6.14
C ALA A 27 11.26 17.00 -7.66
N TYR A 28 12.23 17.37 -8.50
CA TYR A 28 12.12 17.26 -9.95
C TYR A 28 11.86 15.82 -10.40
N VAL A 29 12.66 14.86 -9.91
CA VAL A 29 12.49 13.43 -10.22
C VAL A 29 11.12 12.94 -9.77
N THR A 30 10.68 13.28 -8.55
CA THR A 30 9.36 12.92 -8.04
C THR A 30 8.22 13.52 -8.87
N THR A 31 8.33 14.78 -9.29
CA THR A 31 7.32 15.41 -10.16
C THR A 31 7.26 14.74 -11.53
N GLN A 32 8.41 14.40 -12.13
CA GLN A 32 8.46 13.70 -13.42
C GLN A 32 7.76 12.34 -13.35
N VAL A 33 7.95 11.57 -12.27
CA VAL A 33 7.24 10.30 -12.05
C VAL A 33 5.73 10.52 -11.94
N HIS A 34 5.28 11.53 -11.19
CA HIS A 34 3.86 11.86 -11.09
C HIS A 34 3.25 12.28 -12.43
N LEU A 35 3.92 13.14 -13.20
CA LEU A 35 3.44 13.56 -14.52
C LEU A 35 3.31 12.37 -15.47
N LYS A 36 4.29 11.46 -15.45
CA LYS A 36 4.24 10.22 -16.23
C LYS A 36 3.09 9.33 -15.79
N LEU A 37 2.87 9.14 -14.48
CA LEU A 37 1.71 8.42 -13.95
C LEU A 37 0.39 9.04 -14.44
N TYR A 38 0.25 10.37 -14.34
CA TYR A 38 -0.95 11.07 -14.79
C TYR A 38 -1.23 10.84 -16.28
N SER A 39 -0.20 10.85 -17.13
CA SER A 39 -0.38 10.56 -18.56
C SER A 39 -0.99 9.17 -18.81
N TYR A 40 -0.64 8.17 -17.99
CA TYR A 40 -1.24 6.84 -18.06
C TYR A 40 -2.66 6.79 -17.51
N LEU A 41 -2.91 7.47 -16.39
CA LEU A 41 -4.25 7.56 -15.80
C LEU A 41 -5.24 8.23 -16.77
N GLU A 42 -4.81 9.25 -17.51
CA GLU A 42 -5.62 9.92 -18.52
C GLU A 42 -5.99 8.99 -19.68
N LEU A 43 -5.04 8.17 -20.15
CA LEU A 43 -5.28 7.15 -21.18
C LEU A 43 -6.21 6.02 -20.71
N LEU A 44 -6.12 5.63 -19.44
CA LEU A 44 -6.94 4.57 -18.86
C LEU A 44 -8.35 5.07 -18.52
N GLY A 45 -8.49 6.35 -18.17
CA GLY A 45 -9.75 7.01 -17.82
C GLY A 45 -10.42 6.33 -16.62
N GLY A 46 -11.75 6.14 -16.71
CA GLY A 46 -12.55 5.51 -15.64
C GLY A 46 -12.32 4.01 -15.40
N ARG A 47 -11.37 3.39 -16.12
CA ARG A 47 -11.02 1.96 -15.95
C ARG A 47 -10.05 1.73 -14.78
N VAL A 48 -9.47 2.79 -14.24
CA VAL A 48 -8.53 2.70 -13.11
C VAL A 48 -9.31 2.50 -11.81
N LEU A 49 -9.09 1.36 -11.16
CA LEU A 49 -9.70 1.03 -9.86
C LEU A 49 -8.91 1.61 -8.67
N TYR A 50 -7.58 1.68 -8.79
CA TYR A 50 -6.67 2.18 -7.74
C TYR A 50 -5.31 2.52 -8.35
N TYR A 51 -4.58 3.47 -7.74
CA TYR A 51 -3.20 3.80 -8.11
C TYR A 51 -2.38 4.06 -6.84
N ASP A 52 -1.13 3.59 -6.80
CA ASP A 52 -0.18 3.89 -5.73
C ASP A 52 1.18 4.24 -6.32
N THR A 53 1.81 5.28 -5.79
CA THR A 53 3.10 5.79 -6.29
C THR A 53 4.27 4.88 -5.90
N ASP A 54 4.06 3.87 -5.04
CA ASP A 54 5.08 2.87 -4.69
C ASP A 54 4.94 1.53 -5.41
N SER A 55 3.96 1.35 -6.31
CA SER A 55 3.89 0.14 -7.16
C SER A 55 4.86 0.18 -8.34
N TYR A 56 5.72 1.20 -8.43
CA TYR A 56 6.94 1.15 -9.23
C TYR A 56 8.02 0.35 -8.47
N ASP A 57 7.72 -0.88 -8.08
CA ASP A 57 8.76 -1.81 -7.67
C ASP A 57 9.52 -2.16 -8.95
N VAL A 58 10.60 -1.43 -9.21
CA VAL A 58 11.44 -1.59 -10.39
C VAL A 58 12.25 -2.88 -10.23
N PRO A 59 11.95 -3.92 -11.02
CA PRO A 59 12.97 -4.48 -11.90
C PRO A 59 12.49 -4.83 -13.33
N MET A 60 13.30 -4.38 -14.31
CA MET A 60 13.43 -4.75 -15.74
C MET A 60 12.23 -5.35 -16.49
N GLY A 61 11.57 -4.51 -17.29
CA GLY A 61 11.40 -4.79 -18.72
C GLY A 61 12.58 -4.18 -19.50
N GLU A 62 12.80 -4.58 -20.76
CA GLU A 62 13.92 -4.08 -21.58
C GLU A 62 13.92 -2.55 -21.79
N PHE A 63 12.82 -1.86 -21.45
CA PHE A 63 12.72 -0.40 -21.43
C PHE A 63 12.09 0.16 -20.14
N LEU A 64 12.72 1.22 -19.62
CA LEU A 64 12.33 1.90 -18.40
C LEU A 64 11.02 2.69 -18.60
N GLY A 65 9.98 2.37 -17.82
CA GLY A 65 8.75 3.17 -17.74
C GLY A 65 7.52 2.60 -18.47
N GLU A 66 7.57 1.36 -18.95
CA GLU A 66 6.40 0.64 -19.45
C GLU A 66 5.58 0.05 -18.30
N ILE A 67 4.26 0.06 -18.42
CA ILE A 67 3.34 -0.53 -17.43
C ILE A 67 3.46 -2.05 -17.55
N THR A 68 3.85 -2.72 -16.47
CA THR A 68 3.97 -4.18 -16.42
C THR A 68 2.68 -4.83 -15.92
N ASP A 69 2.31 -5.99 -16.46
CA ASP A 69 1.23 -6.81 -15.92
C ASP A 69 1.74 -7.66 -14.75
N GLU A 70 1.49 -7.21 -13.52
CA GLU A 70 1.86 -7.94 -12.30
C GLU A 70 1.20 -9.34 -12.21
N LEU A 71 0.12 -9.58 -12.95
CA LEU A 71 -0.59 -10.85 -12.95
C LEU A 71 0.10 -11.95 -13.78
N GLU A 72 1.12 -11.61 -14.58
CA GLU A 72 1.88 -12.57 -15.37
C GLU A 72 2.52 -13.67 -14.49
N SER A 73 2.86 -13.32 -13.25
CA SER A 73 3.36 -14.26 -12.23
C SER A 73 2.36 -15.40 -11.91
N TYR A 74 1.06 -15.16 -12.08
CA TYR A 74 -0.02 -16.15 -11.91
C TYR A 74 -0.32 -16.92 -13.21
N GLY A 75 0.32 -16.57 -14.31
CA GLY A 75 0.16 -17.19 -15.63
C GLY A 75 -0.46 -16.24 -16.65
N PRO A 76 -0.13 -16.41 -17.95
CA PRO A 76 -0.62 -15.54 -19.00
C PRO A 76 -2.16 -15.60 -19.08
N GLY A 77 -2.79 -14.43 -19.13
CA GLY A 77 -4.25 -14.30 -19.15
C GLY A 77 -4.93 -14.46 -17.78
N SER A 78 -4.16 -14.50 -16.69
CA SER A 78 -4.73 -14.37 -15.34
C SER A 78 -5.36 -12.98 -15.18
N TYR A 79 -6.45 -12.90 -14.43
CA TYR A 79 -7.18 -11.65 -14.23
C TYR A 79 -7.74 -11.54 -12.83
N ILE A 80 -7.96 -10.30 -12.40
CA ILE A 80 -8.61 -10.00 -11.12
C ILE A 80 -10.12 -10.23 -11.27
N THR A 81 -10.69 -11.09 -10.43
CA THR A 81 -12.12 -11.40 -10.39
C THR A 81 -12.88 -10.43 -9.51
N GLU A 82 -12.30 -10.06 -8.38
CA GLU A 82 -12.87 -9.08 -7.45
C GLU A 82 -11.77 -8.17 -6.89
N PHE A 83 -12.10 -6.88 -6.76
CA PHE A 83 -11.25 -5.87 -6.15
C PHE A 83 -12.02 -5.11 -5.07
N VAL A 84 -11.39 -4.93 -3.91
CA VAL A 84 -11.96 -4.26 -2.75
C VAL A 84 -10.94 -3.26 -2.21
N SER A 85 -11.35 -2.01 -2.03
CA SER A 85 -10.50 -0.95 -1.46
C SER A 85 -11.16 -0.31 -0.25
N GLY A 86 -10.45 -0.33 0.88
CA GLY A 86 -10.84 0.34 2.12
C GLY A 86 -10.14 1.68 2.32
N GLY A 87 -9.44 2.19 1.29
CA GLY A 87 -8.72 3.46 1.31
C GLY A 87 -7.23 3.33 0.96
N PRO A 88 -6.46 4.42 1.12
CA PRO A 88 -5.05 4.45 0.74
C PRO A 88 -4.25 3.31 1.40
N LYS A 89 -3.58 2.51 0.57
CA LYS A 89 -2.71 1.38 0.94
C LYS A 89 -3.41 0.28 1.77
N LYS A 90 -4.74 0.17 1.60
CA LYS A 90 -5.61 -0.82 2.26
C LYS A 90 -6.56 -1.41 1.23
N TYR A 91 -6.13 -2.45 0.55
CA TYR A 91 -6.90 -3.09 -0.51
C TYR A 91 -6.71 -4.61 -0.49
N ALA A 92 -7.66 -5.31 -1.08
CA ALA A 92 -7.60 -6.75 -1.26
C ALA A 92 -8.20 -7.12 -2.62
N TYR A 93 -7.68 -8.15 -3.25
CA TYR A 93 -8.16 -8.62 -4.54
C TYR A 93 -8.05 -10.13 -4.68
N ARG A 94 -8.92 -10.68 -5.53
CA ARG A 94 -8.93 -12.09 -5.94
C ARG A 94 -8.42 -12.18 -7.37
N VAL A 95 -7.50 -13.11 -7.61
CA VAL A 95 -6.93 -13.38 -8.94
C VAL A 95 -7.28 -14.80 -9.33
N PHE A 96 -7.83 -14.98 -10.54
CA PHE A 96 -7.93 -16.29 -11.14
C PHE A 96 -6.62 -16.63 -11.85
N SER A 97 -5.87 -17.61 -11.34
CA SER A 97 -4.62 -18.12 -11.92
C SER A 97 -4.95 -19.05 -13.08
N THR A 98 -4.61 -18.67 -14.31
CA THR A 98 -4.78 -19.55 -15.48
C THR A 98 -3.80 -20.72 -15.47
N ARG A 99 -2.66 -20.57 -14.80
CA ARG A 99 -1.64 -21.62 -14.64
C ARG A 99 -2.14 -22.76 -13.75
N ASP A 100 -2.67 -22.40 -12.58
CA ASP A 100 -3.07 -23.37 -11.57
C ASP A 100 -4.56 -23.72 -11.66
N LYS A 101 -5.34 -22.95 -12.43
CA LYS A 101 -6.82 -23.02 -12.52
C LYS A 101 -7.50 -22.84 -11.16
N GLU A 102 -6.91 -22.02 -10.30
CA GLU A 102 -7.37 -21.76 -8.94
C GLU A 102 -7.45 -20.25 -8.67
N GLU A 103 -8.30 -19.88 -7.73
CA GLU A 103 -8.40 -18.50 -7.26
C GLU A 103 -7.42 -18.25 -6.11
N ARG A 104 -6.66 -17.17 -6.21
CA ARG A 104 -5.72 -16.72 -5.17
C ARG A 104 -6.15 -15.38 -4.62
N VAL A 105 -6.02 -15.22 -3.30
CA VAL A 105 -6.41 -14.00 -2.59
C VAL A 105 -5.15 -13.24 -2.17
N VAL A 106 -5.12 -11.95 -2.45
CA VAL A 106 -4.06 -11.04 -2.01
C VAL A 106 -4.66 -9.94 -1.13
N CYS A 107 -4.12 -9.76 0.07
CA CYS A 107 -4.50 -8.70 0.99
C CYS A 107 -3.29 -7.78 1.23
N LYS A 108 -3.46 -6.49 0.97
CA LYS A 108 -2.43 -5.45 1.12
C LYS A 108 -2.93 -4.40 2.11
N VAL A 109 -2.44 -4.50 3.34
CA VAL A 109 -2.82 -3.60 4.44
C VAL A 109 -1.59 -3.04 5.11
N LYS A 110 -1.19 -1.81 4.73
CA LYS A 110 0.00 -1.16 5.29
C LYS A 110 -0.22 -0.81 6.77
N GLY A 111 0.81 -1.06 7.58
CA GLY A 111 0.79 -0.80 9.03
C GLY A 111 0.34 -1.99 9.89
N ILE A 112 -0.11 -3.09 9.27
CA ILE A 112 -0.41 -4.35 9.96
C ILE A 112 0.53 -5.43 9.42
N SER A 113 1.33 -6.03 10.28
CA SER A 113 2.10 -7.22 9.90
C SER A 113 1.14 -8.40 9.78
N LEU A 114 0.94 -8.89 8.54
CA LEU A 114 0.17 -10.10 8.24
C LEU A 114 0.94 -11.35 8.72
N ASN A 115 0.89 -11.59 10.03
CA ASN A 115 1.18 -12.91 10.60
C ASN A 115 -0.07 -13.79 10.54
N TYR A 116 0.07 -15.11 10.76
CA TYR A 116 -1.05 -16.06 10.66
C TYR A 116 -2.28 -15.67 11.50
N ALA A 117 -2.08 -15.09 12.69
CA ALA A 117 -3.18 -14.63 13.52
C ALA A 117 -3.84 -13.36 12.96
N ALA A 118 -3.05 -12.43 12.44
CA ALA A 118 -3.52 -11.20 11.80
C ALA A 118 -4.20 -11.47 10.46
N SER A 119 -3.77 -12.47 9.68
CA SER A 119 -4.41 -12.84 8.41
C SER A 119 -5.77 -13.49 8.60
N GLN A 120 -6.04 -14.10 9.77
CA GLN A 120 -7.39 -14.57 10.10
C GLN A 120 -8.35 -13.41 10.43
N LEU A 121 -7.83 -12.32 11.00
CA LEU A 121 -8.59 -11.12 11.33
C LEU A 121 -8.70 -10.12 10.17
N VAL A 122 -7.72 -10.14 9.27
CA VAL A 122 -7.61 -9.27 8.10
C VAL A 122 -7.55 -10.17 6.88
N ASN A 123 -8.72 -10.64 6.47
CA ASN A 123 -8.91 -11.40 5.25
C ASN A 123 -9.82 -10.63 4.28
N PHE A 124 -9.89 -11.10 3.04
CA PHE A 124 -10.67 -10.45 1.99
C PHE A 124 -12.15 -10.29 2.35
N GLU A 125 -12.78 -11.32 2.94
CA GLU A 125 -14.18 -11.27 3.34
C GLU A 125 -14.46 -10.25 4.45
N ILE A 126 -13.58 -10.17 5.45
CA ILE A 126 -13.70 -9.20 6.54
C ILE A 126 -13.49 -7.78 6.01
N ILE A 127 -12.51 -7.55 5.12
CA ILE A 127 -12.31 -6.22 4.53
C ILE A 127 -13.55 -5.84 3.70
N LYS A 128 -14.08 -6.77 2.89
CA LYS A 128 -15.28 -6.57 2.09
C LYS A 128 -16.50 -6.27 2.96
N SER A 129 -16.74 -7.03 4.03
CA SER A 129 -17.86 -6.79 4.94
C SER A 129 -17.71 -5.48 5.70
N MET A 130 -16.51 -5.10 6.15
CA MET A 130 -16.27 -3.81 6.80
C MET A 130 -16.59 -2.62 5.90
N ILE A 131 -16.36 -2.73 4.58
CA ILE A 131 -16.64 -1.66 3.62
C ILE A 131 -18.13 -1.59 3.28
N LEU A 132 -18.78 -2.74 3.10
CA LEU A 132 -20.19 -2.81 2.72
C LEU A 132 -21.13 -2.56 3.90
N GLU A 133 -20.73 -2.94 5.12
CA GLU A 133 -21.54 -2.85 6.34
C GLU A 133 -20.84 -2.01 7.43
N PRO A 134 -20.64 -0.70 7.22
CA PRO A 134 -19.85 0.15 8.13
C PRO A 134 -20.48 0.37 9.52
N MET A 135 -21.69 -0.13 9.79
CA MET A 135 -22.50 0.23 10.96
C MET A 135 -22.70 -0.91 12.00
N SER A 136 -22.29 -2.16 11.73
CA SER A 136 -22.55 -3.28 12.66
C SER A 136 -21.33 -3.76 13.45
N ALA A 137 -20.11 -3.47 12.99
CA ALA A 137 -18.88 -3.98 13.58
C ALA A 137 -18.10 -2.87 14.30
N GLY A 138 -17.90 -3.04 15.61
CA GLY A 138 -16.97 -2.21 16.38
C GLY A 138 -15.51 -2.35 15.89
N PRO A 139 -14.59 -1.46 16.30
CA PRO A 139 -13.21 -1.49 15.85
C PRO A 139 -12.54 -2.83 16.20
N VAL A 140 -12.03 -3.55 15.18
CA VAL A 140 -11.26 -4.79 15.37
C VAL A 140 -9.84 -4.43 15.81
N SER A 141 -9.49 -4.81 17.04
CA SER A 141 -8.17 -4.55 17.61
C SER A 141 -7.20 -5.68 17.29
N ILE A 142 -6.12 -5.36 16.58
CA ILE A 142 -5.06 -6.33 16.24
C ILE A 142 -3.88 -6.09 17.18
N THR A 143 -3.73 -6.94 18.19
CA THR A 143 -2.62 -6.85 19.15
C THR A 143 -1.40 -7.62 18.61
N SER A 144 -0.42 -6.91 18.06
CA SER A 144 0.85 -7.49 17.65
C SER A 144 1.93 -7.26 18.72
N ARG A 145 2.51 -8.34 19.27
CA ARG A 145 3.52 -8.26 20.35
C ARG A 145 4.95 -7.94 19.88
N ASN A 146 5.16 -7.66 18.59
CA ASN A 146 6.50 -7.57 17.99
C ASN A 146 7.01 -6.13 17.73
N ILE A 147 6.31 -5.07 18.18
CA ILE A 147 6.86 -3.71 18.06
C ILE A 147 7.72 -3.42 19.30
N LEU A 148 8.88 -4.06 19.39
CA LEU A 148 9.95 -3.57 20.24
C LEU A 148 10.63 -2.42 19.48
N ARG A 149 10.25 -1.18 19.82
CA ARG A 149 11.01 -0.01 19.41
C ARG A 149 12.29 -0.01 20.23
N THR A 150 13.35 -0.62 19.72
CA THR A 150 14.67 -0.58 20.36
C THR A 150 15.10 0.88 20.44
N LYS A 151 15.54 1.27 21.64
CA LYS A 151 15.79 2.64 22.06
C LYS A 151 17.15 3.14 21.60
#